data_AF-A0A955CNW8-F1
#
_entry.id   AF-A0A955CNW8-F1
#
_cell.length_a   1.000
_cell.length_b   1.000
_cell.length_c   1.000
_cell.angle_alpha   90.00
_cell.angle_beta   90.00
_cell.angle_gamma   90.00
#
_symmetry.space_group_name_H-M   'P 1'
#
loop_
_entity.id
_entity.type
_entity.pdbx_description
1 polymer ?
#
loop_
_entity_poly.entity_id
_entity_poly.type
_entity_poly.pdbx_seq_one_letter_code
_entity_poly.pdbx_strand_id
1 'polypeptide(L)'
;MRTKTSWDDEYTLLCENCGYVIEGLDPAGNCPECGKTIAESLPERRVGTPWQQSPGVWSLVRTWWMTLRHPLRTLDVMRIDGHQRKSLWDWTITLIILLPVPVCLFGIFELGQGMQLNQGIRTHGVPGAWTFTPGYFFVMIPVLTATEALGLRVIARQRGFRVPRDISKTITAHGAVGWLAMSTGLTLSFIYIAIPIALHGNPDGAFDSRLRGLIMWAWPMIGFSFLFGFLFFETFAYLGLRRCKFANRVRPESPSQGATTRVEDAQ
;
A
#
# COMPACT_ATOMS: atom_id res chain seq x y z
N MET A 1 -29.27 -5.38 19.53
CA MET A 1 -30.00 -5.82 18.32
C MET A 1 -29.45 -5.04 17.13
N ARG A 2 -28.99 -5.72 16.08
CA ARG A 2 -28.47 -5.06 14.86
C ARG A 2 -29.66 -4.71 13.98
N THR A 3 -29.93 -3.43 13.77
CA THR A 3 -30.93 -2.99 12.78
C THR A 3 -30.54 -3.60 11.44
N LYS A 4 -31.46 -4.36 10.83
CA LYS A 4 -31.24 -4.97 9.53
C LYS A 4 -31.01 -3.83 8.54
N THR A 5 -29.80 -3.72 7.98
CA THR A 5 -29.51 -2.75 6.93
C THR A 5 -30.35 -3.13 5.70
N SER A 6 -30.84 -2.15 4.95
CA SER A 6 -31.71 -2.41 3.80
C SER A 6 -31.04 -3.20 2.67
N TRP A 7 -29.71 -3.33 2.71
CA TRP A 7 -28.93 -4.17 1.80
C TRP A 7 -28.47 -5.45 2.53
N ASP A 8 -29.11 -6.58 2.22
CA ASP A 8 -28.65 -7.90 2.67
C ASP A 8 -27.57 -8.49 1.74
N ASP A 9 -27.50 -8.03 0.49
CA ASP A 9 -26.56 -8.51 -0.53
C ASP A 9 -25.34 -7.56 -0.66
N GLU A 10 -24.14 -8.14 -0.78
CA GLU A 10 -22.92 -7.38 -1.02
C GLU A 10 -22.90 -6.70 -2.41
N TYR A 11 -23.71 -7.20 -3.33
CA TYR A 11 -23.84 -6.71 -4.69
C TYR A 11 -25.01 -5.73 -4.90
N THR A 12 -25.79 -5.42 -3.85
CA THR A 12 -26.84 -4.39 -3.96
C THR A 12 -26.23 -3.07 -4.45
N LEU A 13 -26.77 -2.45 -5.49
CA LEU A 13 -26.26 -1.16 -5.93
C LEU A 13 -26.65 -0.06 -4.95
N LEU A 14 -25.63 0.57 -4.36
CA LEU A 14 -25.78 1.69 -3.42
C LEU A 14 -25.19 2.97 -4.00
N CYS A 15 -25.74 4.13 -3.65
CA CYS A 15 -25.07 5.39 -3.87
C CYS A 15 -23.76 5.42 -3.07
N GLU A 16 -22.61 5.52 -3.74
CA GLU A 16 -21.30 5.43 -3.05
C GLU A 16 -21.07 6.57 -2.03
N ASN A 17 -21.86 7.66 -2.11
CA ASN A 17 -21.77 8.79 -1.20
C ASN A 17 -22.61 8.63 0.09
N CYS A 18 -23.89 8.25 -0.04
CA CYS A 18 -24.82 8.22 1.09
C CYS A 18 -25.28 6.82 1.52
N GLY A 19 -25.11 5.80 0.67
CA GLY A 19 -25.55 4.43 0.94
C GLY A 19 -27.02 4.13 0.59
N TYR A 20 -27.73 5.06 -0.08
CA TYR A 20 -29.09 4.81 -0.58
C TYR A 20 -29.11 3.71 -1.65
N VAL A 21 -30.14 2.87 -1.67
CA VAL A 21 -30.30 1.82 -2.69
C VAL A 21 -30.70 2.45 -4.02
N ILE A 22 -29.90 2.24 -5.06
CA ILE A 22 -30.10 2.85 -6.39
C ILE A 22 -30.56 1.84 -7.45
N GLU A 23 -30.86 0.61 -7.05
CA GLU A 23 -31.41 -0.42 -7.95
C GLU A 23 -32.80 -0.01 -8.46
N GLY A 24 -33.02 -0.15 -9.76
CA GLY A 24 -34.30 0.19 -10.41
C GLY A 24 -34.53 1.68 -10.64
N LEU A 25 -33.62 2.56 -10.20
CA LEU A 25 -33.65 3.98 -10.55
C LEU A 25 -33.09 4.20 -11.96
N ASP A 26 -33.47 5.32 -12.59
CA ASP A 26 -32.90 5.74 -13.87
C ASP A 26 -31.37 5.98 -13.74
N PRO A 27 -30.51 5.25 -14.47
CA PRO A 27 -29.06 5.43 -14.41
C PRO A 27 -28.56 6.83 -14.78
N ALA A 28 -29.33 7.57 -15.58
CA ALA A 28 -29.04 8.96 -15.95
C ALA A 28 -29.47 9.98 -14.87
N GLY A 29 -30.26 9.54 -13.89
CA GLY A 29 -30.79 10.36 -12.82
C GLY A 29 -29.81 10.66 -11.68
N ASN A 30 -30.33 11.35 -10.68
CA ASN A 30 -29.62 11.68 -9.45
C ASN A 30 -30.14 10.84 -8.28
N CYS A 31 -29.25 10.57 -7.33
CA CYS A 31 -29.60 9.93 -6.06
C CYS A 31 -30.62 10.80 -5.30
N PRO A 32 -31.79 10.26 -4.89
CA PRO A 32 -32.82 11.03 -4.18
C PRO A 32 -32.35 11.66 -2.86
N GLU A 33 -31.45 10.98 -2.15
CA GLU A 33 -30.97 11.43 -0.83
C GLU A 33 -29.90 12.53 -0.87
N CYS A 34 -28.94 12.44 -1.80
CA CYS A 34 -27.76 13.30 -1.78
C CYS A 34 -27.47 14.04 -3.09
N GLY A 35 -28.32 13.86 -4.11
CA GLY A 35 -28.18 14.53 -5.41
C GLY A 35 -27.03 14.07 -6.30
N LYS A 36 -26.15 13.17 -5.83
CA LYS A 36 -25.05 12.62 -6.66
C LYS A 36 -25.61 11.84 -7.84
N THR A 37 -25.04 12.00 -9.04
CA THR A 37 -25.45 11.25 -10.22
C THR A 37 -25.30 9.74 -9.99
N ILE A 38 -26.27 8.96 -10.48
CA ILE A 38 -26.26 7.50 -10.30
C ILE A 38 -25.08 6.87 -11.06
N ALA A 39 -24.82 7.33 -12.29
CA ALA A 39 -23.65 6.96 -13.08
C ALA A 39 -22.33 7.04 -12.31
N GLU A 40 -22.19 8.02 -11.42
CA GLU A 40 -20.98 8.17 -10.62
C GLU A 40 -20.82 7.14 -9.49
N SER A 41 -21.88 6.40 -9.17
CA SER A 41 -21.88 5.33 -8.18
C SER A 41 -21.84 3.95 -8.83
N LEU A 42 -22.01 3.84 -10.14
CA LEU A 42 -22.00 2.56 -10.83
C LEU A 42 -20.60 1.91 -10.81
N PRO A 43 -20.51 0.57 -10.63
CA PRO A 43 -19.23 -0.13 -10.54
C PRO A 43 -18.36 0.03 -11.80
N GLU A 44 -18.96 0.23 -12.97
CA GLU A 44 -18.28 0.43 -14.26
C GLU A 44 -17.42 1.69 -14.28
N ARG A 45 -17.70 2.69 -13.43
CA ARG A 45 -16.85 3.88 -13.28
C ARG A 45 -15.43 3.52 -12.82
N ARG A 46 -15.30 2.46 -12.02
CA ARG A 46 -14.02 2.01 -11.47
C ARG A 46 -13.30 1.18 -12.51
N VAL A 47 -12.68 1.84 -13.49
CA VAL A 47 -11.96 1.19 -14.60
C VAL A 47 -10.69 0.43 -14.17
N GLY A 48 -10.17 0.73 -12.97
CA GLY A 48 -8.96 0.16 -12.41
C GLY A 48 -7.79 1.13 -12.45
N THR A 49 -6.81 0.93 -11.58
CA THR A 49 -5.51 1.61 -11.70
C THR A 49 -4.73 1.07 -12.90
N PRO A 50 -3.68 1.76 -13.39
CA PRO A 50 -2.88 1.27 -14.52
C PRO A 50 -2.41 -0.19 -14.35
N TRP A 51 -2.00 -0.57 -13.15
CA TRP A 51 -1.62 -1.95 -12.83
C TRP A 51 -2.79 -2.93 -12.94
N GLN A 52 -3.99 -2.54 -12.50
CA GLN A 52 -5.20 -3.38 -12.61
C GLN A 52 -5.70 -3.53 -14.05
N GLN A 53 -5.37 -2.60 -14.94
CA GLN A 53 -5.76 -2.65 -16.34
C GLN A 53 -4.79 -3.51 -17.16
N SER A 54 -3.49 -3.34 -16.94
CA SER A 54 -2.44 -4.07 -17.65
C SER A 54 -1.21 -4.28 -16.75
N PRO A 55 -1.13 -5.39 -15.99
CA PRO A 55 -0.02 -5.66 -15.08
C PRO A 55 1.34 -5.66 -15.82
N GLY A 56 2.27 -4.84 -15.34
CA GLY A 56 3.62 -4.69 -15.91
C GLY A 56 4.45 -3.68 -15.11
N VAL A 57 5.77 -3.72 -15.24
CA VAL A 57 6.67 -2.86 -14.43
C VAL A 57 6.33 -1.38 -14.57
N TRP A 58 6.06 -0.91 -15.80
CA TRP A 58 5.68 0.48 -16.05
C TRP A 58 4.31 0.85 -15.48
N SER A 59 3.33 -0.05 -15.54
CA SER A 59 2.02 0.21 -14.95
C SER A 59 2.05 0.16 -13.43
N LEU A 60 2.96 -0.62 -12.83
CA LEU A 60 3.24 -0.63 -11.40
C LEU A 60 3.79 0.73 -10.95
N VAL A 61 4.87 1.21 -11.58
CA VAL A 61 5.47 2.51 -11.30
C VAL A 61 4.45 3.63 -11.50
N ARG A 62 3.66 3.59 -12.59
CA ARG A 62 2.59 4.57 -12.84
C ARG A 62 1.50 4.52 -11.78
N THR A 63 1.15 3.34 -11.27
CA THR A 63 0.18 3.18 -10.18
C THR A 63 0.70 3.76 -8.88
N TRP A 64 1.96 3.51 -8.52
CA TRP A 64 2.58 4.12 -7.35
C TRP A 64 2.65 5.64 -7.46
N TRP A 65 3.10 6.15 -8.61
CA TRP A 65 3.17 7.59 -8.85
C TRP A 65 1.79 8.25 -8.75
N MET A 66 0.79 7.65 -9.39
CA MET A 66 -0.60 8.11 -9.32
C MET A 66 -1.12 8.09 -7.87
N THR A 67 -0.80 7.04 -7.11
CA THR A 67 -1.21 6.90 -5.70
C THR A 67 -0.57 7.97 -4.82
N LEU A 68 0.73 8.22 -4.99
CA LEU A 68 1.47 9.23 -4.22
C LEU A 68 1.03 10.67 -4.57
N ARG A 69 0.80 10.98 -5.85
CA ARG A 69 0.48 12.34 -6.31
C ARG A 69 -1.01 12.67 -6.30
N HIS A 70 -1.86 11.68 -6.53
CA HIS A 70 -3.31 11.87 -6.70
C HIS A 70 -4.10 10.78 -5.97
N PRO A 71 -3.98 10.67 -4.63
CA PRO A 71 -4.56 9.57 -3.85
C PRO A 71 -6.08 9.46 -4.01
N LEU A 72 -6.79 10.61 -4.04
CA LEU A 72 -8.24 10.63 -4.26
C LEU A 72 -8.62 10.08 -5.64
N ARG A 73 -7.88 10.46 -6.68
CA ARG A 73 -8.11 9.95 -8.04
C ARG A 73 -7.86 8.45 -8.11
N THR A 74 -6.83 7.95 -7.43
CA THR A 74 -6.57 6.51 -7.32
C THR A 74 -7.75 5.79 -6.70
N LEU A 75 -8.26 6.29 -5.57
CA LEU A 75 -9.42 5.69 -4.88
C LEU A 75 -10.70 5.73 -5.72
N ASP A 76 -10.88 6.76 -6.54
CA ASP A 76 -12.06 6.91 -7.39
C ASP A 76 -12.02 5.94 -8.61
N VAL A 77 -10.83 5.58 -9.13
CA VAL A 77 -10.73 4.68 -10.30
C VAL A 77 -10.44 3.22 -9.95
N MET A 78 -9.88 2.95 -8.77
CA MET A 78 -9.43 1.62 -8.36
C MET A 78 -10.58 0.60 -8.37
N ARG A 79 -10.36 -0.53 -9.03
CA ARG A 79 -11.30 -1.66 -9.09
C ARG A 79 -11.34 -2.40 -7.76
N ILE A 80 -12.52 -2.89 -7.43
CA ILE A 80 -12.79 -3.65 -6.20
C ILE A 80 -13.07 -5.10 -6.58
N ASP A 81 -12.07 -5.72 -7.18
CA ASP A 81 -12.05 -7.13 -7.53
C ASP A 81 -10.86 -7.81 -6.86
N GLY A 82 -11.10 -9.00 -6.30
CA GLY A 82 -10.09 -9.71 -5.51
C GLY A 82 -8.91 -10.23 -6.34
N HIS A 83 -9.08 -10.38 -7.66
CA HIS A 83 -8.20 -11.20 -8.48
C HIS A 83 -6.83 -10.54 -8.78
N GLN A 84 -6.81 -9.25 -9.14
CA GLN A 84 -5.57 -8.54 -9.46
C GLN A 84 -4.88 -7.90 -8.24
N ARG A 85 -5.59 -7.84 -7.11
CA ARG A 85 -5.06 -7.28 -5.85
C ARG A 85 -3.84 -8.02 -5.33
N LYS A 86 -3.86 -9.36 -5.36
CA LYS A 86 -2.78 -10.19 -4.78
C LYS A 86 -1.43 -9.85 -5.43
N SER A 87 -1.44 -9.71 -6.76
CA SER A 87 -0.24 -9.36 -7.53
C SER A 87 0.34 -8.00 -7.13
N LEU A 88 -0.47 -6.94 -7.00
CA LEU A 88 0.04 -5.61 -6.62
C LEU A 88 0.72 -5.61 -5.24
N TRP A 89 0.07 -6.24 -4.26
CA TRP A 89 0.59 -6.36 -2.89
C TRP A 89 1.90 -7.13 -2.87
N ASP A 90 1.94 -8.30 -3.52
CA ASP A 90 3.12 -9.17 -3.54
C ASP A 90 4.32 -8.45 -4.16
N TRP A 91 4.14 -7.74 -5.29
CA TRP A 91 5.21 -6.95 -5.92
C TRP A 91 5.66 -5.76 -5.08
N THR A 92 4.73 -5.02 -4.48
CA THR A 92 5.07 -3.85 -3.65
C THR A 92 5.85 -4.28 -2.41
N ILE A 93 5.42 -5.34 -1.73
CA ILE A 93 6.11 -5.89 -0.55
C ILE A 93 7.47 -6.48 -0.89
N THR A 94 7.56 -7.22 -2.00
CA THR A 94 8.84 -7.75 -2.48
C THR A 94 9.85 -6.62 -2.66
N LEU A 95 9.46 -5.49 -3.24
CA LEU A 95 10.38 -4.37 -3.43
C LEU A 95 10.68 -3.60 -2.15
N ILE A 96 9.71 -3.43 -1.25
CA ILE A 96 9.96 -2.87 0.10
C ILE A 96 11.05 -3.69 0.82
N ILE A 97 11.01 -5.01 0.68
CA ILE A 97 11.95 -5.92 1.33
C ILE A 97 13.31 -5.92 0.62
N LEU A 98 13.34 -5.99 -0.71
CA LEU A 98 14.58 -6.13 -1.48
C LEU A 98 15.40 -4.84 -1.56
N LEU A 99 14.76 -3.67 -1.54
CA LEU A 99 15.45 -2.39 -1.69
C LEU A 99 16.53 -2.09 -0.63
N PRO A 100 16.34 -2.39 0.68
CA PRO A 100 17.39 -2.17 1.68
C PRO A 100 18.47 -3.27 1.68
N VAL A 101 18.23 -4.43 1.06
CA VAL A 101 19.13 -5.59 1.14
C VAL A 101 20.55 -5.29 0.62
N PRO A 102 20.75 -4.74 -0.60
CA PRO A 102 22.11 -4.47 -1.10
C PRO A 102 22.89 -3.51 -0.21
N VAL A 103 22.23 -2.51 0.36
CA VAL A 103 22.88 -1.51 1.22
C VAL A 103 23.24 -2.11 2.57
N CYS A 104 22.39 -2.99 3.10
CA CYS A 104 22.75 -3.81 4.26
C CYS A 104 23.98 -4.66 3.94
N LEU A 105 23.97 -5.43 2.84
CA LEU A 105 25.08 -6.29 2.42
C LEU A 105 26.39 -5.53 2.21
N PHE A 106 26.35 -4.34 1.59
CA PHE A 106 27.51 -3.47 1.43
C PHE A 106 28.06 -3.03 2.78
N GLY A 107 27.20 -2.53 3.67
CA GLY A 107 27.60 -2.16 5.03
C GLY A 107 28.26 -3.34 5.76
N ILE A 108 27.74 -4.55 5.60
CA ILE A 108 28.31 -5.76 6.21
C ILE A 108 29.71 -6.06 5.69
N PHE A 109 29.91 -5.99 4.37
CA PHE A 109 31.21 -6.25 3.76
C PHE A 109 32.26 -5.25 4.25
N GLU A 110 31.95 -3.95 4.20
CA GLU A 110 32.85 -2.88 4.61
C GLU A 110 33.14 -2.91 6.12
N LEU A 111 32.12 -3.10 6.97
CA LEU A 111 32.29 -3.25 8.42
C LEU A 111 33.05 -4.53 8.78
N GLY A 112 32.96 -5.57 7.95
CA GLY A 112 33.64 -6.85 8.15
C GLY A 112 35.13 -6.81 7.80
N GLN A 113 35.49 -6.08 6.74
CA GLN A 113 36.85 -6.06 6.16
C GLN A 113 37.71 -4.88 6.66
N GLY A 114 37.13 -3.69 6.85
CA GLY A 114 37.90 -2.45 6.86
C GLY A 114 38.20 -1.82 8.22
N MET A 115 37.41 -2.08 9.25
CA MET A 115 37.60 -1.39 10.53
C MET A 115 38.11 -2.34 11.62
N GLN A 116 39.18 -1.91 12.31
CA GLN A 116 39.44 -2.31 13.70
C GLN A 116 38.37 -1.70 14.62
N LEU A 117 37.10 -1.93 14.30
CA LEU A 117 35.98 -1.57 15.16
C LEU A 117 36.21 -2.23 16.51
N ASN A 118 36.00 -1.45 17.56
CA ASN A 118 36.00 -1.94 18.93
C ASN A 118 35.18 -3.24 18.99
N GLN A 119 35.74 -4.27 19.61
CA GLN A 119 35.27 -5.65 19.51
C GLN A 119 33.76 -5.76 19.75
N GLY A 120 33.21 -4.92 20.64
CA GLY A 120 31.77 -4.80 20.93
C GLY A 120 30.88 -4.36 19.76
N ILE A 121 31.31 -3.44 18.88
CA ILE A 121 30.51 -3.03 17.71
C ILE A 121 30.48 -4.16 16.67
N ARG A 122 31.60 -4.86 16.53
CA ARG A 122 31.73 -6.00 15.61
C ARG A 122 30.91 -7.20 16.08
N THR A 123 30.90 -7.48 17.38
CA THR A 123 30.15 -8.62 17.97
C THR A 123 28.68 -8.34 18.20
N HIS A 124 28.26 -7.09 18.44
CA HIS A 124 26.87 -6.78 18.80
C HIS A 124 26.16 -5.84 17.83
N GLY A 125 26.86 -4.85 17.27
CA GLY A 125 26.26 -3.86 16.36
C GLY A 125 25.90 -4.45 15.00
N VAL A 126 26.83 -5.16 14.36
CA VAL A 126 26.61 -5.76 13.02
C VAL A 126 25.56 -6.88 13.06
N PRO A 127 25.60 -7.84 14.01
CA PRO A 127 24.55 -8.86 14.11
C PRO A 127 23.19 -8.29 14.50
N GLY A 128 23.15 -7.27 15.36
CA GLY A 128 21.91 -6.57 15.70
C GLY A 128 21.26 -5.91 14.49
N ALA A 129 22.03 -5.18 13.68
CA ALA A 129 21.52 -4.60 12.43
C ALA A 129 21.00 -5.69 11.46
N TRP A 130 21.65 -6.85 11.42
CA TRP A 130 21.26 -8.03 10.63
C TRP A 130 19.97 -8.70 11.06
N THR A 131 19.71 -8.83 12.37
CA THR A 131 18.51 -9.51 12.84
C THR A 131 17.31 -8.57 12.81
N PHE A 132 17.52 -7.31 13.19
CA PHE A 132 16.43 -6.36 13.32
C PHE A 132 15.96 -5.81 11.97
N THR A 133 16.85 -5.54 11.00
CA THR A 133 16.42 -4.87 9.75
C THR A 133 15.56 -5.77 8.86
N PRO A 134 15.99 -6.99 8.48
CA PRO A 134 15.16 -7.90 7.71
C PRO A 134 13.94 -8.34 8.52
N GLY A 135 14.10 -8.70 9.80
CA GLY A 135 12.98 -9.06 10.66
C GLY A 135 11.89 -7.98 10.69
N TYR A 136 12.30 -6.72 10.76
CA TYR A 136 11.41 -5.56 10.66
C TYR A 136 10.67 -5.53 9.32
N PHE A 137 11.35 -5.61 8.17
CA PHE A 137 10.68 -5.53 6.87
C PHE A 137 9.83 -6.76 6.53
N PHE A 138 10.30 -7.97 6.85
CA PHE A 138 9.61 -9.23 6.55
C PHE A 138 8.40 -9.49 7.45
N VAL A 139 8.44 -9.07 8.72
CA VAL A 139 7.37 -9.36 9.68
C VAL A 139 6.53 -8.12 9.97
N MET A 140 7.17 -7.00 10.32
CA MET A 140 6.44 -5.84 10.82
C MET A 140 5.58 -5.18 9.74
N ILE A 141 6.10 -4.98 8.52
CA ILE A 141 5.33 -4.32 7.45
C ILE A 141 4.08 -5.12 7.04
N PRO A 142 4.15 -6.45 6.79
CA PRO A 142 2.94 -7.23 6.54
C PRO A 142 1.96 -7.24 7.72
N VAL A 143 2.46 -7.32 8.96
CA VAL A 143 1.61 -7.31 10.17
C VAL A 143 0.90 -5.97 10.36
N LEU A 144 1.61 -4.85 10.23
CA LEU A 144 1.01 -3.51 10.33
C LEU A 144 -0.04 -3.31 9.23
N THR A 145 0.27 -3.71 8.00
CA THR A 145 -0.68 -3.59 6.88
C THR A 145 -1.91 -4.49 7.09
N ALA A 146 -1.74 -5.70 7.61
CA ALA A 146 -2.84 -6.59 7.93
C ALA A 146 -3.71 -6.05 9.10
N THR A 147 -3.07 -5.45 10.10
CA THR A 147 -3.72 -4.79 11.23
C THR A 147 -4.58 -3.63 10.75
N GLU A 148 -4.07 -2.82 9.83
CA GLU A 148 -4.85 -1.71 9.26
C GLU A 148 -6.03 -2.21 8.44
N ALA A 149 -5.84 -3.23 7.60
CA ALA A 149 -6.93 -3.83 6.84
C ALA A 149 -8.04 -4.42 7.74
N LEU A 150 -7.71 -4.83 8.97
CA LEU A 150 -8.66 -5.24 10.00
C LEU A 150 -9.32 -4.02 10.67
N GLY A 151 -8.53 -3.01 11.04
CA GLY A 151 -8.98 -1.75 11.64
C GLY A 151 -10.03 -1.06 10.77
N LEU A 152 -9.78 -0.92 9.47
CA LEU A 152 -10.73 -0.37 8.50
C LEU A 152 -12.09 -1.06 8.55
N ARG A 153 -12.12 -2.39 8.72
CA ARG A 153 -13.37 -3.18 8.78
C ARG A 153 -14.09 -3.00 10.12
N VAL A 154 -13.36 -2.89 11.22
CA VAL A 154 -13.93 -2.62 12.54
C VAL A 154 -14.59 -1.24 12.53
N ILE A 155 -13.88 -0.21 12.08
CA ILE A 155 -14.40 1.16 11.97
C ILE A 155 -15.59 1.20 11.01
N ALA A 156 -15.51 0.52 9.86
CA ALA A 156 -16.62 0.45 8.91
C ALA A 156 -17.88 -0.15 9.55
N ARG A 157 -17.76 -1.26 10.29
CA ARG A 157 -18.89 -1.90 10.99
C ARG A 157 -19.51 -0.99 12.03
N GLN A 158 -18.69 -0.28 12.81
CA GLN A 158 -19.16 0.68 13.81
C GLN A 158 -19.92 1.86 13.19
N ARG A 159 -19.55 2.26 11.97
CA ARG A 159 -20.17 3.38 11.23
C ARG A 159 -21.26 2.98 10.25
N GLY A 160 -21.61 1.70 10.17
CA GLY A 160 -22.60 1.20 9.20
C GLY A 160 -22.14 1.24 7.74
N PHE A 161 -20.84 1.32 7.48
CA PHE A 161 -20.28 1.29 6.12
C PHE A 161 -20.19 -0.14 5.57
N ARG A 162 -20.36 -0.30 4.26
CA ARG A 162 -20.19 -1.56 3.53
C ARG A 162 -18.77 -1.69 3.01
N VAL A 163 -17.86 -2.11 3.89
CA VAL A 163 -16.44 -2.36 3.57
C VAL A 163 -16.10 -3.84 3.79
N PRO A 164 -16.33 -4.73 2.81
CA PRO A 164 -15.90 -6.12 2.89
C PRO A 164 -14.37 -6.25 2.94
N ARG A 165 -13.89 -7.46 3.22
CA ARG A 165 -12.46 -7.79 3.30
C ARG A 165 -11.72 -7.42 2.01
N ASP A 166 -12.40 -7.49 0.87
CA ASP A 166 -11.76 -7.19 -0.40
C ASP A 166 -11.45 -5.71 -0.56
N ILE A 167 -12.38 -4.82 -0.21
CA ILE A 167 -12.15 -3.36 -0.22
C ILE A 167 -11.00 -2.98 0.69
N SER A 168 -11.01 -3.45 1.95
CA SER A 168 -9.98 -3.03 2.91
C SER A 168 -8.59 -3.48 2.47
N LYS A 169 -8.44 -4.72 1.99
CA LYS A 169 -7.16 -5.19 1.43
C LYS A 169 -6.73 -4.42 0.18
N THR A 170 -7.65 -4.05 -0.70
CA THR A 170 -7.30 -3.29 -1.92
C THR A 170 -6.84 -1.88 -1.56
N ILE A 171 -7.50 -1.21 -0.60
CA ILE A 171 -7.06 0.09 -0.06
C ILE A 171 -5.65 -0.02 0.50
N THR A 172 -5.40 -0.99 1.40
CA THR A 172 -4.08 -1.11 2.04
C THR A 172 -2.99 -1.56 1.07
N ALA A 173 -3.32 -2.36 0.05
CA ALA A 173 -2.36 -2.75 -0.99
C ALA A 173 -1.86 -1.54 -1.79
N HIS A 174 -2.72 -0.58 -2.11
CA HIS A 174 -2.31 0.67 -2.77
C HIS A 174 -1.60 1.60 -1.77
N GLY A 175 -2.11 1.71 -0.54
CA GLY A 175 -1.50 2.50 0.52
C GLY A 175 -0.07 2.07 0.85
N ALA A 176 0.26 0.79 0.66
CA ALA A 176 1.60 0.23 0.90
C ALA A 176 2.73 0.91 0.11
N VAL A 177 2.43 1.70 -0.92
CA VAL A 177 3.41 2.58 -1.56
C VAL A 177 4.07 3.57 -0.57
N GLY A 178 3.39 3.93 0.53
CA GLY A 178 3.99 4.71 1.61
C GLY A 178 5.17 3.99 2.27
N TRP A 179 5.06 2.67 2.48
CA TRP A 179 6.18 1.85 2.98
C TRP A 179 7.32 1.76 1.97
N LEU A 180 7.01 1.72 0.68
CA LEU A 180 8.03 1.75 -0.38
C LEU A 180 8.79 3.09 -0.42
N ALA A 181 8.08 4.21 -0.24
CA ALA A 181 8.70 5.53 -0.12
C ALA A 181 9.60 5.62 1.11
N MET A 182 9.14 5.12 2.26
CA MET A 182 9.97 5.00 3.47
C MET A 182 11.21 4.15 3.21
N SER A 183 11.06 2.96 2.62
CA SER A 183 12.18 2.06 2.32
C SER A 183 13.19 2.73 1.41
N THR A 184 12.73 3.46 0.38
CA THR A 184 13.61 4.21 -0.53
C THR A 184 14.40 5.27 0.23
N GLY A 185 13.74 6.07 1.05
CA GLY A 185 14.40 7.11 1.85
C GLY A 185 15.43 6.56 2.84
N LEU A 186 15.12 5.42 3.47
CA LEU A 186 16.06 4.70 4.33
C LEU A 186 17.29 4.22 3.53
N THR A 187 17.07 3.52 2.42
CA THR A 187 18.16 3.03 1.55
C THR A 187 19.07 4.17 1.10
N LEU A 188 18.50 5.30 0.64
CA LEU A 188 19.28 6.47 0.23
C LEU A 188 20.05 7.10 1.40
N SER A 189 19.46 7.16 2.60
CA SER A 189 20.14 7.66 3.79
C SER A 189 21.32 6.79 4.19
N PHE A 190 21.19 5.47 4.07
CA PHE A 190 22.30 4.55 4.31
C PHE A 190 23.41 4.69 3.26
N ILE A 191 23.06 4.81 1.97
CA ILE A 191 24.04 5.06 0.89
C ILE A 191 24.80 6.36 1.17
N TYR A 192 24.10 7.41 1.59
CA TYR A 192 24.66 8.71 1.93
C TYR A 192 25.68 8.64 3.09
N ILE A 193 25.48 7.76 4.08
CA ILE A 193 26.45 7.52 5.16
C ILE A 193 27.58 6.60 4.68
N ALA A 194 27.25 5.52 3.99
CA ALA A 194 28.17 4.43 3.69
C ALA A 194 29.29 4.84 2.72
N ILE A 195 28.97 5.64 1.69
CA ILE A 195 29.96 6.09 0.70
C ILE A 195 31.10 6.90 1.36
N PRO A 196 30.82 7.96 2.16
CA PRO A 196 31.86 8.70 2.86
C PRO A 196 32.69 7.85 3.85
N ILE A 197 32.06 6.88 4.53
CA ILE A 197 32.80 5.94 5.41
C ILE A 197 33.79 5.12 4.59
N ALA A 198 33.35 4.57 3.46
CA ALA A 198 34.21 3.75 2.59
C ALA A 198 35.36 4.57 1.98
N LEU A 199 35.12 5.84 1.62
CA LEU A 199 36.11 6.69 0.96
C LEU A 199 37.08 7.40 1.92
N HIS A 200 36.63 7.72 3.14
CA HIS A 200 37.36 8.60 4.07
C HIS A 200 37.48 8.04 5.49
N GLY A 201 37.10 6.77 5.71
CA GLY A 201 37.27 6.10 6.99
C GLY A 201 38.75 6.07 7.38
N ASN A 202 39.09 6.71 8.50
CA ASN A 202 40.42 6.63 9.06
C ASN A 202 40.60 5.23 9.69
N PRO A 203 41.67 4.47 9.40
CA PRO A 203 41.97 3.20 10.06
C PRO A 203 41.98 3.29 11.60
N ASP A 204 42.29 4.46 12.16
CA ASP A 204 42.30 4.68 13.62
C ASP A 204 40.89 4.73 14.25
N GLY A 205 39.82 4.63 13.44
CA GLY A 205 38.44 4.62 13.90
C GLY A 205 37.91 5.98 14.38
N ALA A 206 38.74 7.03 14.34
CA ALA A 206 38.32 8.38 14.66
C ALA A 206 37.47 8.96 13.51
N PHE A 207 36.17 9.12 13.75
CA PHE A 207 35.30 9.90 12.86
C PHE A 207 35.74 11.36 12.84
N ASP A 208 36.26 11.83 11.70
CA ASP A 208 36.47 13.26 11.45
C ASP A 208 35.13 14.02 11.60
N SER A 209 35.24 15.27 12.04
CA SER A 209 34.18 16.27 12.13
C SER A 209 33.23 16.27 10.93
N ARG A 210 33.75 16.11 9.71
CA ARG A 210 32.96 16.00 8.47
C ARG A 210 32.03 14.79 8.49
N LEU A 211 32.56 13.61 8.82
CA LEU A 211 31.79 12.36 8.86
C LEU A 211 30.75 12.37 9.99
N ARG A 212 31.06 12.97 11.14
CA ARG A 212 30.08 13.23 12.21
C ARG A 212 28.95 14.13 11.72
N GLY A 213 29.28 15.19 10.99
CA GLY A 213 28.29 16.07 10.35
C GLY A 213 27.34 15.30 9.43
N LEU A 214 27.87 14.44 8.56
CA LEU A 214 27.07 13.62 7.64
C LEU A 214 26.13 12.66 8.40
N ILE A 215 26.64 11.98 9.43
CA ILE A 215 25.82 11.10 10.28
C ILE A 215 24.71 11.89 10.98
N MET A 216 25.01 13.10 11.48
CA MET A 216 24.00 13.97 12.10
C MET A 216 22.89 14.37 11.14
N TRP A 217 23.18 14.53 9.83
CA TRP A 217 22.16 14.85 8.81
C TRP A 217 21.35 13.62 8.37
N ALA A 218 21.95 12.44 8.38
CA ALA A 218 21.27 11.22 7.95
C ALA A 218 20.16 10.78 8.93
N TRP A 219 20.32 11.01 10.24
CA TRP A 219 19.28 10.68 11.23
C TRP A 219 17.93 11.39 11.00
N PRO A 220 17.89 12.72 10.80
CA PRO A 220 16.69 13.41 10.36
C PRO A 220 16.10 12.87 9.06
N MET A 221 16.92 12.49 8.07
CA MET A 221 16.42 11.92 6.82
C MET A 221 15.75 10.56 7.03
N ILE A 222 16.33 9.71 7.88
CA ILE A 222 15.74 8.43 8.30
C ILE A 222 14.41 8.68 9.01
N GLY A 223 14.39 9.56 10.01
CA GLY A 223 13.18 9.90 10.76
C GLY A 223 12.08 10.48 9.88
N PHE A 224 12.44 11.40 8.97
CA PHE A 224 11.52 11.98 8.00
C PHE A 224 10.95 10.93 7.04
N SER A 225 11.79 10.03 6.53
CA SER A 225 11.36 8.95 5.61
C SER A 225 10.37 8.00 6.28
N PHE A 226 10.62 7.65 7.55
CA PHE A 226 9.71 6.86 8.37
C PHE A 226 8.38 7.58 8.57
N LEU A 227 8.43 8.82 9.07
CA LEU A 227 7.24 9.61 9.35
C LEU A 227 6.40 9.82 8.09
N PHE A 228 7.05 10.17 6.97
CA PHE A 228 6.38 10.37 5.70
C PHE A 228 5.66 9.11 5.22
N GLY A 229 6.36 7.96 5.20
CA GLY A 229 5.76 6.71 4.74
C GLY A 229 4.60 6.24 5.62
N PHE A 230 4.76 6.36 6.94
CA PHE A 230 3.71 6.05 7.92
C PHE A 230 2.49 6.97 7.74
N LEU A 231 2.69 8.29 7.77
CA LEU A 231 1.60 9.26 7.63
C LEU A 231 0.90 9.13 6.29
N PHE A 232 1.63 8.87 5.21
CA PHE A 232 1.04 8.63 3.90
C PHE A 232 0.14 7.39 3.91
N PHE A 233 0.62 6.26 4.45
CA PHE A 233 -0.13 5.01 4.54
C PHE A 233 -1.44 5.20 5.31
N GLU A 234 -1.35 5.77 6.52
CA GLU A 234 -2.50 6.06 7.39
C GLU A 234 -3.50 7.02 6.71
N THR A 235 -3.00 8.10 6.12
CA THR A 235 -3.83 9.07 5.40
C THR A 235 -4.55 8.40 4.23
N PHE A 236 -3.85 7.57 3.45
CA PHE A 236 -4.45 6.86 2.32
C PHE A 236 -5.50 5.86 2.78
N ALA A 237 -5.25 5.12 3.86
CA ALA A 237 -6.20 4.17 4.45
C ALA A 237 -7.48 4.88 4.92
N TYR A 238 -7.33 6.00 5.63
CA TYR A 238 -8.44 6.84 6.07
C TYR A 238 -9.26 7.42 4.91
N LEU A 239 -8.59 7.97 3.89
CA LEU A 239 -9.25 8.46 2.68
C LEU A 239 -9.97 7.33 1.96
N GLY A 240 -9.34 6.16 1.85
CA GLY A 240 -9.92 4.95 1.25
C GLY A 240 -11.17 4.50 1.98
N LEU A 241 -11.18 4.49 3.31
CA LEU A 241 -12.36 4.18 4.10
C LEU A 241 -13.52 5.12 3.77
N ARG A 242 -13.26 6.43 3.71
CA ARG A 242 -14.31 7.43 3.43
C ARG A 242 -14.82 7.37 1.99
N ARG A 243 -13.93 7.18 1.02
CA ARG A 243 -14.26 7.16 -0.41
C ARG A 243 -14.88 5.85 -0.87
N CYS A 244 -14.51 4.73 -0.25
CA CYS A 244 -14.97 3.39 -0.64
C CYS A 244 -16.00 2.78 0.35
N LYS A 245 -16.57 3.58 1.26
CA LYS A 245 -17.50 3.13 2.32
C LYS A 245 -18.74 2.38 1.82
N PHE A 246 -19.17 2.60 0.59
CA PHE A 246 -20.32 1.91 -0.03
C PHE A 246 -19.99 1.44 -1.45
N ALA A 247 -18.71 1.31 -1.78
CA ALA A 247 -18.31 1.12 -3.16
C ALA A 247 -18.90 -0.17 -3.77
N ASN A 248 -19.44 -0.04 -4.98
CA ASN A 248 -20.17 -1.12 -5.64
C ASN A 248 -19.20 -2.10 -6.30
N ARG A 249 -19.68 -3.33 -6.48
CA ARG A 249 -18.94 -4.41 -7.14
C ARG A 249 -19.80 -4.98 -8.27
N VAL A 250 -19.16 -5.36 -9.36
CA VAL A 250 -19.81 -6.13 -10.41
C VAL A 250 -20.19 -7.49 -9.83
N ARG A 251 -21.46 -7.86 -9.96
CA ARG A 251 -21.95 -9.19 -9.59
C ARG A 251 -21.28 -10.21 -10.54
N PRO A 252 -20.63 -11.27 -10.03
CA PRO A 252 -20.15 -12.35 -10.89
C PRO A 252 -21.35 -12.91 -11.66
N GLU A 253 -21.22 -13.10 -12.97
CA GLU A 253 -22.24 -13.81 -13.74
C GLU A 253 -22.46 -15.19 -13.10
N SER A 254 -23.73 -15.55 -12.87
CA SER A 254 -24.04 -16.86 -12.32
C SER A 254 -23.48 -17.92 -13.28
N PRO A 255 -22.76 -18.95 -12.80
CA PRO A 255 -22.23 -20.02 -13.66
C PRO A 255 -23.29 -20.68 -14.56
N SER A 256 -24.56 -20.58 -14.18
CA SER A 256 -25.70 -21.09 -14.95
C SER A 256 -26.01 -20.30 -16.23
N GLN A 257 -25.58 -19.05 -16.37
CA GLN A 257 -25.87 -18.22 -17.56
C GLN A 257 -24.87 -18.43 -18.71
N GLY A 258 -23.64 -18.90 -18.41
CA GLY A 258 -22.61 -19.15 -19.43
C GLY A 258 -22.67 -20.52 -20.11
N ALA A 259 -23.53 -21.43 -19.65
CA ALA A 259 -23.65 -22.77 -20.23
C ALA A 259 -24.58 -22.82 -21.46
N THR A 260 -25.54 -21.90 -21.57
CA THR A 260 -26.52 -21.88 -22.68
C THR A 260 -26.00 -21.19 -23.94
N THR A 261 -25.14 -20.17 -23.82
CA THR A 261 -24.63 -19.42 -24.99
C THR A 261 -23.54 -20.15 -25.78
N ARG A 262 -22.79 -21.07 -25.17
CA ARG A 262 -21.74 -21.83 -25.88
C ARG A 262 -22.26 -22.91 -26.83
N VAL A 263 -23.53 -23.28 -26.75
CA VAL A 263 -24.12 -24.31 -27.63
C VAL A 263 -24.58 -23.71 -28.96
N GLU A 264 -24.91 -22.42 -28.98
CA GLU A 264 -25.43 -21.75 -30.19
C GLU A 264 -24.33 -21.26 -31.14
N ASP A 265 -23.11 -21.00 -30.64
CA ASP A 265 -21.96 -20.60 -31.47
C ASP A 265 -21.21 -21.78 -32.13
N ALA A 266 -21.74 -23.00 -32.02
CA ALA A 266 -21.13 -24.24 -32.55
C ALA A 266 -21.90 -24.84 -33.76
N GLN A 267 -22.82 -24.09 -34.38
CA GLN A 267 -23.54 -24.45 -35.61
C GLN A 267 -23.22 -23.47 -36.74
#